data_AF-A0A6L4WYV2-F1
#
_entry.id   AF-A0A6L4WYV2-F1
#
_cell.length_a   1.000
_cell.length_b   1.000
_cell.length_c   1.000
_cell.angle_alpha   90.00
_cell.angle_beta   90.00
_cell.angle_gamma   90.00
#
_symmetry.space_group_name_H-M   'P 1'
#
loop_
_entity.id
_entity.type
_entity.pdbx_description
1 polymer ?
#
loop_
_entity_poly.entity_id
_entity_poly.type
_entity_poly.pdbx_seq_one_letter_code
_entity_poly.pdbx_strand_id
1 'polypeptide(L)'
;MTDIAGVAGGLAADGAHVTVTANGGDAANVTVAGTDGANVTATTTDDANVAVAANVAATANGSLDEVYAAIDALIDHARIKLGLDPRDVDWTRNRIFSMFDLSSYRPTGATANGRGVDELLARLRETAVAAGLFDAEDGPVVADQVMGVLSAAPSAIQNRFSTIERSGNTVTDDDDDNDGIAANGGMDAMRWFYDYCVDNNYVKKAVLDRNPRFDSHGLTVTINLAKPEFKNMKKAAAGNAVTGGYPSCTICHENEGFAGRNKRTLRTVPITLGGEPWFWQFSPYGYFHQHGICVNMEHTPMHVDRDTFGHLLDFVDRFPGYFLGCNAALPRIGGSVLAHDHYQGGGERLPMHRAATWAGFAVPGYDDVTVEILDWPGTAMRVVSRSRQSIIDVCDRIREAWVDYDDAAAGIASHDADGNRQSALSPNAIITERGYEMGLILRNNAVSEQYPEGVFHAHPEYWAVKQEPIGLIEAMGLFILPGRLVEQLGEIEDALAAGATELPDNVREFQLEWDELIATLDGGAANDGGAGTRDREAIRAAVHDELGSICERILGNTAVFKTKDQTRAFLEGLGFVAI
;
A
#
# COMPACT_ATOMS: atom_id res chain seq x y z
N MET A 1 -65.14 -10.63 7.78
CA MET A 1 -64.51 -11.96 7.79
C MET A 1 -64.79 -12.62 6.46
N THR A 2 -64.11 -12.11 5.43
CA THR A 2 -64.06 -12.73 4.10
C THR A 2 -63.10 -13.92 4.18
N ASP A 3 -63.28 -14.92 3.32
CA ASP A 3 -62.68 -16.25 3.41
C ASP A 3 -61.14 -16.25 3.17
N ILE A 4 -60.37 -16.04 4.25
CA ILE A 4 -58.88 -16.05 4.25
C ILE A 4 -58.32 -17.45 3.91
N ALA A 5 -59.10 -18.52 4.06
CA ALA A 5 -58.63 -19.89 3.79
C ALA A 5 -58.42 -20.19 2.29
N GLY A 6 -59.08 -19.45 1.39
CA GLY A 6 -58.97 -19.65 -0.06
C GLY A 6 -57.63 -19.18 -0.67
N VAL A 7 -56.94 -18.23 -0.03
CA VAL A 7 -55.68 -17.64 -0.55
C VAL A 7 -54.47 -18.56 -0.33
N ALA A 8 -54.52 -19.42 0.70
CA ALA A 8 -53.44 -20.38 1.01
C ALA A 8 -53.29 -21.48 -0.06
N GLY A 9 -54.38 -21.83 -0.78
CA GLY A 9 -54.38 -22.91 -1.77
C GLY A 9 -53.63 -22.61 -3.07
N GLY A 10 -53.36 -21.33 -3.37
CA GLY A 10 -52.68 -20.91 -4.61
C GLY A 10 -51.16 -20.83 -4.54
N LEU A 11 -50.58 -20.81 -3.34
CA LEU A 11 -49.14 -20.57 -3.09
C LEU A 11 -48.32 -21.87 -2.91
N ALA A 12 -48.96 -23.03 -2.93
CA ALA A 12 -48.33 -24.34 -2.68
C ALA A 12 -47.55 -24.91 -3.88
N ALA A 13 -47.14 -24.08 -4.85
CA ALA A 13 -46.44 -24.56 -6.05
C ALA A 13 -44.97 -24.95 -5.78
N ASP A 14 -44.32 -24.40 -4.74
CA ASP A 14 -42.87 -24.59 -4.49
C ASP A 14 -42.52 -25.26 -3.14
N GLY A 15 -43.47 -25.96 -2.49
CA GLY A 15 -43.17 -26.82 -1.34
C GLY A 15 -42.93 -26.13 0.02
N ALA A 16 -43.14 -24.82 0.13
CA ALA A 16 -43.12 -24.10 1.41
C ALA A 16 -44.49 -24.12 2.11
N HIS A 17 -44.53 -24.40 3.43
CA HIS A 17 -45.77 -24.41 4.22
C HIS A 17 -46.10 -22.98 4.69
N VAL A 18 -47.12 -22.34 4.11
CA VAL A 18 -47.53 -20.98 4.49
C VAL A 18 -48.67 -21.01 5.52
N THR A 19 -48.51 -20.33 6.65
CA THR A 19 -49.52 -20.17 7.71
C THR A 19 -49.91 -18.69 7.84
N VAL A 20 -51.20 -18.38 7.82
CA VAL A 20 -51.72 -17.01 8.00
C VAL A 20 -52.47 -16.93 9.32
N THR A 21 -52.11 -15.97 10.17
CA THR A 21 -52.72 -15.75 11.50
C THR A 21 -53.19 -14.31 11.67
N ALA A 22 -54.44 -14.13 12.10
CA ALA A 22 -55.02 -12.82 12.35
C ALA A 22 -54.52 -12.23 13.68
N ASN A 23 -53.96 -11.03 13.65
CA ASN A 23 -53.42 -10.35 14.83
C ASN A 23 -54.37 -9.24 15.28
N GLY A 24 -55.50 -9.63 15.87
CA GLY A 24 -56.42 -8.75 16.61
C GLY A 24 -56.53 -7.31 16.08
N GLY A 25 -57.12 -7.13 14.89
CA GLY A 25 -57.26 -5.86 14.16
C GLY A 25 -57.39 -6.13 12.65
N ASP A 26 -57.28 -5.09 11.80
CA ASP A 26 -57.29 -5.22 10.33
C ASP A 26 -55.93 -5.76 9.77
N ALA A 27 -55.09 -6.40 10.59
CA ALA A 27 -53.76 -6.89 10.23
C ALA A 27 -53.66 -8.43 10.30
N ALA A 28 -52.98 -9.02 9.31
CA ALA A 28 -52.66 -10.44 9.23
C ALA A 28 -51.15 -10.66 9.20
N ASN A 29 -50.69 -11.66 9.97
CA ASN A 29 -49.33 -12.17 9.90
C ASN A 29 -49.27 -13.34 8.91
N VAL A 30 -48.44 -13.21 7.89
CA VAL A 30 -48.12 -14.28 6.94
C VAL A 30 -46.79 -14.89 7.34
N THR A 31 -46.84 -16.15 7.75
CA THR A 31 -45.69 -16.91 8.20
C THR A 31 -45.37 -17.98 7.17
N VAL A 32 -44.22 -17.88 6.51
CA VAL A 32 -43.73 -18.97 5.67
C VAL A 32 -42.87 -19.86 6.54
N ALA A 33 -43.31 -21.10 6.74
CA ALA A 33 -42.50 -22.12 7.38
C ALA A 33 -41.36 -22.47 6.42
N GLY A 34 -40.16 -22.09 6.82
CA GLY A 34 -38.95 -22.60 6.20
C GLY A 34 -38.95 -24.12 6.31
N THR A 35 -38.31 -24.79 5.35
CA THR A 35 -38.13 -26.24 5.39
C THR A 35 -37.27 -26.69 6.59
N ASP A 36 -36.73 -25.74 7.37
CA ASP A 36 -35.89 -25.81 8.56
C ASP A 36 -36.56 -25.48 9.90
N GLY A 37 -37.87 -25.21 9.90
CA GLY A 37 -38.61 -24.91 11.13
C GLY A 37 -38.41 -23.48 11.64
N ALA A 38 -37.64 -22.64 10.95
CA ALA A 38 -37.61 -21.20 11.15
C ALA A 38 -38.71 -20.55 10.31
N ASN A 39 -39.49 -19.69 10.95
CA ASN A 39 -40.69 -19.09 10.39
C ASN A 39 -40.41 -17.62 10.04
N VAL A 40 -40.38 -17.28 8.75
CA VAL A 40 -40.30 -15.87 8.33
C VAL A 40 -41.70 -15.29 8.35
N THR A 41 -41.92 -14.25 9.16
CA THR A 41 -43.23 -13.65 9.37
C THR A 41 -43.26 -12.21 8.84
N ALA A 42 -44.19 -11.92 7.94
CA ALA A 42 -44.46 -10.58 7.43
C ALA A 42 -45.88 -10.13 7.83
N THR A 43 -46.05 -8.87 8.20
CA THR A 43 -47.34 -8.31 8.65
C THR A 43 -47.94 -7.43 7.56
N THR A 44 -49.19 -7.67 7.17
CA THR A 44 -49.93 -6.86 6.18
C THR A 44 -51.30 -6.45 6.72
N THR A 45 -51.79 -5.27 6.33
CA THR A 45 -53.14 -4.77 6.65
C THR A 45 -54.12 -4.89 5.48
N ASP A 46 -53.72 -5.56 4.40
CA ASP A 46 -54.52 -5.68 3.17
C ASP A 46 -54.62 -7.16 2.77
N ASP A 47 -55.85 -7.68 2.76
CA ASP A 47 -56.20 -9.06 2.40
C ASP A 47 -55.72 -9.45 0.99
N ALA A 48 -55.55 -8.46 0.08
CA ALA A 48 -55.06 -8.68 -1.28
C ALA A 48 -53.52 -8.86 -1.38
N ASN A 49 -52.75 -8.53 -0.32
CA ASN A 49 -51.28 -8.53 -0.32
C ASN A 49 -50.63 -9.71 0.39
N VAL A 50 -51.41 -10.71 0.82
CA VAL A 50 -50.93 -11.92 1.50
C VAL A 50 -49.96 -12.74 0.62
N ALA A 51 -50.22 -12.83 -0.69
CA ALA A 51 -49.34 -13.52 -1.64
C ALA A 51 -48.01 -12.79 -1.86
N VAL A 52 -48.03 -11.45 -1.81
CA VAL A 52 -46.82 -10.63 -1.90
C VAL A 52 -45.96 -10.82 -0.65
N ALA A 53 -46.58 -10.83 0.53
CA ALA A 53 -45.90 -11.09 1.80
C ALA A 53 -45.30 -12.51 1.88
N ALA A 54 -46.00 -13.53 1.38
CA ALA A 54 -45.50 -14.90 1.29
C ALA A 54 -44.32 -15.03 0.30
N ASN A 55 -44.41 -14.38 -0.86
CA ASN A 55 -43.30 -14.31 -1.81
C ASN A 55 -42.10 -13.58 -1.22
N VAL A 56 -42.29 -12.45 -0.52
CA VAL A 56 -41.20 -11.71 0.15
C VAL A 56 -40.50 -12.59 1.20
N ALA A 57 -41.26 -13.34 2.00
CA ALA A 57 -40.72 -14.25 3.00
C ALA A 57 -39.99 -15.47 2.39
N ALA A 58 -40.50 -16.05 1.29
CA ALA A 58 -39.83 -17.13 0.56
C ALA A 58 -38.56 -16.63 -0.17
N THR A 59 -38.60 -15.41 -0.73
CA THR A 59 -37.45 -14.75 -1.34
C THR A 59 -36.38 -14.44 -0.29
N ALA A 60 -36.77 -14.05 0.94
CA ALA A 60 -35.85 -13.87 2.06
C ALA A 60 -35.14 -15.17 2.46
N ASN A 61 -35.86 -16.31 2.49
CA ASN A 61 -35.25 -17.62 2.77
C ASN A 61 -34.27 -18.07 1.67
N GLY A 62 -34.64 -17.93 0.39
CA GLY A 62 -33.73 -18.24 -0.73
C GLY A 62 -32.51 -17.31 -0.78
N SER A 63 -32.65 -16.07 -0.31
CA SER A 63 -31.56 -15.10 -0.19
C SER A 63 -30.55 -15.47 0.91
N LEU A 64 -31.00 -16.05 2.02
CA LEU A 64 -30.11 -16.49 3.10
C LEU A 64 -29.27 -17.73 2.74
N ASP A 65 -29.80 -18.65 1.92
CA ASP A 65 -29.02 -19.82 1.44
C ASP A 65 -27.76 -19.38 0.67
N GLU A 66 -27.86 -18.31 -0.12
CA GLU A 66 -26.71 -17.75 -0.83
C GLU A 66 -25.69 -17.11 0.12
N VAL A 67 -26.16 -16.47 1.20
CA VAL A 67 -25.30 -15.93 2.27
C VAL A 67 -24.55 -17.05 2.98
N TYR A 68 -25.24 -18.14 3.36
CA TYR A 68 -24.59 -19.30 3.98
C TYR A 68 -23.54 -19.93 3.06
N ALA A 69 -23.82 -20.01 1.76
CA ALA A 69 -22.88 -20.51 0.77
C ALA A 69 -21.63 -19.62 0.65
N ALA A 70 -21.81 -18.30 0.69
CA ALA A 70 -20.69 -17.37 0.69
C ALA A 70 -19.82 -17.50 1.96
N ILE A 71 -20.46 -17.66 3.13
CA ILE A 71 -19.76 -17.87 4.41
C ILE A 71 -18.99 -19.21 4.40
N ASP A 72 -19.59 -20.30 3.95
CA ASP A 72 -18.92 -21.61 3.86
C ASP A 72 -17.71 -21.58 2.93
N ALA A 73 -17.81 -20.89 1.78
CA ALA A 73 -16.69 -20.74 0.87
C ALA A 73 -15.52 -19.92 1.47
N LEU A 74 -15.81 -18.89 2.28
CA LEU A 74 -14.80 -18.12 3.00
C LEU A 74 -14.14 -18.92 4.14
N ILE A 75 -14.90 -19.76 4.83
CA ILE A 75 -14.36 -20.68 5.83
C ILE A 75 -13.43 -21.71 5.17
N ASP A 76 -13.83 -22.27 4.03
CA ASP A 76 -12.98 -23.19 3.27
C ASP A 76 -11.68 -22.51 2.81
N HIS A 77 -11.77 -21.26 2.32
CA HIS A 77 -10.60 -20.43 2.03
C HIS A 77 -9.69 -20.27 3.25
N ALA A 78 -10.25 -19.93 4.42
CA ALA A 78 -9.48 -19.77 5.65
C ALA A 78 -8.76 -21.07 6.08
N ARG A 79 -9.37 -22.24 5.87
CA ARG A 79 -8.71 -23.53 6.14
C ARG A 79 -7.53 -23.79 5.20
N ILE A 80 -7.68 -23.45 3.93
CA ILE A 80 -6.68 -23.72 2.89
C ILE A 80 -5.52 -22.71 2.96
N LYS A 81 -5.83 -21.43 3.22
CA LYS A 81 -4.91 -20.30 3.05
C LYS A 81 -4.48 -19.61 4.33
N LEU A 82 -5.35 -19.59 5.35
CA LEU A 82 -5.14 -18.83 6.59
C LEU A 82 -4.83 -19.72 7.80
N GLY A 83 -4.73 -21.04 7.60
CA GLY A 83 -4.39 -21.99 8.65
C GLY A 83 -5.48 -22.18 9.70
N LEU A 84 -6.76 -21.98 9.34
CA LEU A 84 -7.89 -22.28 10.23
C LEU A 84 -7.94 -23.79 10.54
N ASP A 85 -7.80 -24.13 11.83
CA ASP A 85 -7.85 -25.51 12.30
C ASP A 85 -9.25 -26.12 12.03
N PRO A 86 -9.35 -27.35 11.50
CA PRO A 86 -10.64 -28.01 11.29
C PRO A 86 -11.52 -28.11 12.54
N ARG A 87 -10.93 -28.16 13.74
CA ARG A 87 -11.65 -28.22 15.03
C ARG A 87 -12.33 -26.89 15.37
N ASP A 88 -11.86 -25.79 14.81
CA ASP A 88 -12.35 -24.43 15.08
C ASP A 88 -13.32 -23.90 14.00
N VAL A 89 -13.64 -24.72 12.99
CA VAL A 89 -14.51 -24.34 11.86
C VAL A 89 -15.89 -23.88 12.32
N ASP A 90 -16.56 -24.68 13.16
CA ASP A 90 -17.91 -24.35 13.64
C ASP A 90 -17.89 -23.15 14.57
N TRP A 91 -16.86 -23.03 15.40
CA TRP A 91 -16.69 -21.89 16.29
C TRP A 91 -16.49 -20.58 15.50
N THR A 92 -15.62 -20.60 14.50
CA THR A 92 -15.36 -19.47 13.61
C THR A 92 -16.61 -19.08 12.81
N ARG A 93 -17.37 -20.07 12.29
CA ARG A 93 -18.65 -19.84 11.61
C ARG A 93 -19.65 -19.12 12.51
N ASN A 94 -19.80 -19.59 13.75
CA ASN A 94 -20.74 -19.00 14.72
C ASN A 94 -20.40 -17.54 15.04
N ARG A 95 -19.11 -17.17 15.02
CA ARG A 95 -18.69 -15.77 15.19
C ARG A 95 -19.12 -14.89 14.01
N ILE A 96 -19.07 -15.40 12.78
CA ILE A 96 -19.57 -14.70 11.60
C ILE A 96 -21.11 -14.59 11.66
N PHE A 97 -21.81 -15.65 12.05
CA PHE A 97 -23.27 -15.61 12.22
C PHE A 97 -23.73 -14.57 13.23
N SER A 98 -23.01 -14.45 14.34
CA SER A 98 -23.28 -13.41 15.34
C SER A 98 -23.11 -11.98 14.81
N MET A 99 -22.38 -11.76 13.72
CA MET A 99 -22.23 -10.43 13.12
C MET A 99 -23.46 -10.01 12.30
N PHE A 100 -24.23 -11.00 11.82
CA PHE A 100 -25.39 -10.82 10.95
C PHE A 100 -26.70 -11.22 11.62
N ASP A 101 -26.69 -11.48 12.94
CA ASP A 101 -27.82 -11.99 13.71
C ASP A 101 -28.48 -13.26 13.12
N LEU A 102 -27.68 -14.11 12.48
CA LEU A 102 -28.14 -15.35 11.87
C LEU A 102 -28.35 -16.44 12.93
N SER A 103 -29.56 -17.00 12.97
CA SER A 103 -29.98 -17.98 13.99
C SER A 103 -30.37 -19.36 13.44
N SER A 104 -30.38 -19.50 12.11
CA SER A 104 -30.49 -20.78 11.40
C SER A 104 -29.25 -20.97 10.51
N TYR A 105 -28.99 -22.22 10.12
CA TYR A 105 -27.95 -22.58 9.16
C TYR A 105 -28.14 -24.01 8.69
N ARG A 106 -27.87 -24.25 7.41
CA ARG A 106 -27.69 -25.59 6.84
C ARG A 106 -26.38 -25.64 6.06
N PRO A 107 -25.58 -26.70 6.22
CA PRO A 107 -24.39 -26.89 5.40
C PRO A 107 -24.72 -26.85 3.92
N THR A 108 -24.10 -25.90 3.21
CA THR A 108 -24.34 -25.69 1.78
C THR A 108 -23.42 -26.55 0.91
N GLY A 109 -22.28 -26.99 1.46
CA GLY A 109 -21.22 -27.67 0.73
C GLY A 109 -20.42 -26.75 -0.19
N ALA A 110 -20.64 -25.43 -0.11
CA ALA A 110 -19.87 -24.45 -0.87
C ALA A 110 -18.41 -24.42 -0.41
N THR A 111 -17.51 -24.30 -1.38
CA THR A 111 -16.06 -24.26 -1.18
C THR A 111 -15.49 -23.03 -1.88
N ALA A 112 -14.23 -22.70 -1.57
CA ALA A 112 -13.53 -21.61 -2.25
C ALA A 112 -13.40 -21.86 -3.77
N ASN A 113 -13.32 -23.14 -4.19
CA ASN A 113 -13.22 -23.58 -5.59
C ASN A 113 -12.09 -22.88 -6.38
N GLY A 114 -10.98 -22.56 -5.70
CA GLY A 114 -9.83 -21.87 -6.30
C GLY A 114 -10.03 -20.38 -6.56
N ARG A 115 -11.17 -19.80 -6.17
CA ARG A 115 -11.41 -18.34 -6.25
C ARG A 115 -10.54 -17.59 -5.26
N GLY A 116 -10.12 -16.39 -5.65
CA GLY A 116 -9.39 -15.48 -4.76
C GLY A 116 -10.29 -14.83 -3.71
N VAL A 117 -9.69 -14.34 -2.62
CA VAL A 117 -10.41 -13.73 -1.50
C VAL A 117 -11.31 -12.55 -1.92
N ASP A 118 -10.88 -11.73 -2.88
CA ASP A 118 -11.66 -10.60 -3.38
C ASP A 118 -12.99 -11.03 -4.02
N GLU A 119 -13.00 -12.15 -4.77
CA GLU A 119 -14.22 -12.70 -5.38
C GLU A 119 -15.15 -13.27 -4.32
N LEU A 120 -14.60 -13.99 -3.34
CA LEU A 120 -15.38 -14.55 -2.23
C LEU A 120 -16.04 -13.44 -1.40
N LEU A 121 -15.32 -12.34 -1.13
CA LEU A 121 -15.84 -11.19 -0.42
C LEU A 121 -16.82 -10.36 -1.27
N ALA A 122 -16.63 -10.28 -2.58
CA ALA A 122 -17.61 -9.67 -3.48
C ALA A 122 -18.94 -10.43 -3.42
N ARG A 123 -18.88 -11.77 -3.50
CA ARG A 123 -20.07 -12.62 -3.40
C ARG A 123 -20.76 -12.47 -2.04
N LEU A 124 -20.02 -12.53 -0.93
CA LEU A 124 -20.59 -12.32 0.41
C LEU A 124 -21.32 -10.98 0.49
N ARG A 125 -20.70 -9.90 -0.01
CA ARG A 125 -21.32 -8.57 0.04
C ARG A 125 -22.58 -8.50 -0.81
N GLU A 126 -22.54 -9.00 -2.03
CA GLU A 126 -23.70 -9.05 -2.93
C GLU A 126 -24.87 -9.79 -2.27
N THR A 127 -24.64 -11.01 -1.78
CA THR A 127 -25.69 -11.85 -1.21
C THR A 127 -26.22 -11.28 0.11
N ALA A 128 -25.34 -10.74 0.96
CA ALA A 128 -25.76 -10.18 2.25
C ALA A 128 -26.52 -8.86 2.11
N VAL A 129 -26.16 -8.01 1.14
CA VAL A 129 -26.94 -6.81 0.79
C VAL A 129 -28.30 -7.22 0.20
N ALA A 130 -28.33 -8.20 -0.70
CA ALA A 130 -29.57 -8.73 -1.26
C ALA A 130 -30.49 -9.36 -0.20
N ALA A 131 -29.92 -9.91 0.87
CA ALA A 131 -30.63 -10.43 2.04
C ALA A 131 -31.03 -9.34 3.06
N GLY A 132 -30.63 -8.08 2.85
CA GLY A 132 -30.92 -6.97 3.76
C GLY A 132 -30.16 -7.03 5.09
N LEU A 133 -29.01 -7.71 5.13
CA LEU A 133 -28.20 -7.85 6.35
C LEU A 133 -27.37 -6.60 6.66
N PHE A 134 -27.02 -5.80 5.65
CA PHE A 134 -26.37 -4.50 5.78
C PHE A 134 -26.47 -3.70 4.47
N ASP A 135 -26.18 -2.40 4.52
CA ASP A 135 -26.22 -1.51 3.35
C ASP A 135 -24.95 -1.61 2.51
N ALA A 136 -25.06 -1.48 1.18
CA ALA A 136 -23.92 -1.68 0.27
C ALA A 136 -22.66 -0.84 0.62
N GLU A 137 -22.86 0.34 1.21
CA GLU A 137 -21.79 1.23 1.68
C GLU A 137 -20.96 0.68 2.85
N ASP A 138 -21.55 -0.18 3.70
CA ASP A 138 -20.86 -0.84 4.82
C ASP A 138 -20.02 -2.04 4.37
N GLY A 139 -20.15 -2.46 3.11
CA GLY A 139 -19.47 -3.63 2.56
C GLY A 139 -17.97 -3.72 2.85
N PRO A 140 -17.17 -2.63 2.70
CA PRO A 140 -15.75 -2.65 3.07
C PRO A 140 -15.50 -2.91 4.56
N VAL A 141 -16.33 -2.36 5.45
CA VAL A 141 -16.20 -2.54 6.90
C VAL A 141 -16.57 -3.98 7.27
N VAL A 142 -17.68 -4.50 6.73
CA VAL A 142 -18.09 -5.89 6.94
C VAL A 142 -17.03 -6.87 6.44
N ALA A 143 -16.42 -6.59 5.28
CA ALA A 143 -15.33 -7.42 4.76
C ALA A 143 -14.11 -7.46 5.72
N ASP A 144 -13.69 -6.33 6.30
CA ASP A 144 -12.64 -6.30 7.33
C ASP A 144 -13.03 -7.09 8.58
N GLN A 145 -14.30 -6.98 9.01
CA GLN A 145 -14.80 -7.72 10.18
C GLN A 145 -14.77 -9.24 9.96
N VAL A 146 -15.32 -9.71 8.84
CA VAL A 146 -15.36 -11.15 8.52
C VAL A 146 -13.96 -11.70 8.35
N MET A 147 -13.10 -11.03 7.57
CA MET A 147 -11.71 -11.47 7.41
C MET A 147 -10.89 -11.36 8.70
N GLY A 148 -11.24 -10.42 9.58
CA GLY A 148 -10.67 -10.33 10.92
C GLY A 148 -10.97 -11.56 11.77
N VAL A 149 -12.18 -12.12 11.67
CA VAL A 149 -12.57 -13.37 12.34
C VAL A 149 -11.85 -14.58 11.73
N LEU A 150 -11.67 -14.59 10.41
CA LEU A 150 -11.01 -15.68 9.67
C LEU A 150 -9.49 -15.67 9.78
N SER A 151 -8.89 -14.53 10.12
CA SER A 151 -7.44 -14.37 10.24
C SER A 151 -6.90 -15.04 11.50
N ALA A 152 -5.82 -15.80 11.39
CA ALA A 152 -5.11 -16.39 12.52
C ALA A 152 -4.64 -15.33 13.52
N ALA A 153 -4.49 -15.72 14.80
CA ALA A 153 -4.01 -14.81 15.84
C ALA A 153 -2.53 -14.41 15.62
N PRO A 154 -2.08 -13.25 16.13
CA PRO A 154 -0.69 -12.81 15.97
C PRO A 154 0.35 -13.86 16.39
N SER A 155 0.13 -14.56 17.50
CA SER A 155 1.04 -15.63 17.95
C SER A 155 1.16 -16.79 16.95
N ALA A 156 0.07 -17.17 16.29
CA ALA A 156 0.09 -18.20 15.26
C ALA A 156 0.87 -17.74 14.02
N ILE A 157 0.73 -16.48 13.63
CA ILE A 157 1.50 -15.88 12.53
C ILE A 157 2.99 -15.88 12.84
N GLN A 158 3.36 -15.40 14.03
CA GLN A 158 4.76 -15.32 14.43
C GLN A 158 5.40 -16.70 14.57
N ASN A 159 4.70 -17.66 15.17
CA ASN A 159 5.18 -19.05 15.28
C ASN A 159 5.39 -19.67 13.88
N ARG A 160 4.45 -19.47 12.95
CA ARG A 160 4.56 -20.00 11.60
C ARG A 160 5.70 -19.33 10.82
N PHE A 161 5.85 -18.01 10.94
CA PHE A 161 6.97 -17.27 10.35
C PHE A 161 8.31 -17.84 10.83
N SER A 162 8.50 -17.95 12.15
CA SER A 162 9.74 -18.49 12.73
C SER A 162 9.99 -19.94 12.33
N THR A 163 8.93 -20.75 12.19
CA THR A 163 9.06 -22.14 11.72
C THR A 163 9.61 -22.18 10.30
N ILE A 164 9.03 -21.40 9.38
CA ILE A 164 9.48 -21.33 7.97
C ILE A 164 10.90 -20.76 7.89
N GLU A 165 11.23 -19.77 8.71
CA GLU A 165 12.55 -19.17 8.74
C GLU A 165 13.65 -20.15 9.17
N ARG A 166 13.37 -21.02 10.15
CA ARG A 166 14.31 -22.05 10.60
C ARG A 166 14.42 -23.24 9.64
N SER A 167 13.28 -23.74 9.16
CA SER A 167 13.21 -24.99 8.39
C SER A 167 13.25 -24.83 6.87
N GLY A 168 13.12 -23.61 6.35
CA GLY A 168 12.84 -23.35 4.93
C GLY A 168 11.44 -23.84 4.52
N ASN A 169 11.09 -23.77 3.24
CA ASN A 169 9.78 -24.29 2.76
C ASN A 169 9.71 -25.85 2.68
N THR A 170 10.63 -26.55 3.32
CA THR A 170 10.62 -28.01 3.46
C THR A 170 10.01 -28.39 4.80
N VAL A 171 8.75 -28.82 4.79
CA VAL A 171 8.13 -29.50 5.92
C VAL A 171 8.72 -30.90 5.99
N THR A 172 9.76 -31.08 6.81
CA THR A 172 10.11 -32.41 7.33
C THR A 172 9.57 -32.48 8.75
N ASP A 173 8.74 -33.49 9.03
CA ASP A 173 8.17 -33.79 10.36
C ASP A 173 9.21 -34.22 11.41
N ASP A 174 10.50 -33.92 11.17
CA ASP A 174 11.58 -34.21 12.10
C ASP A 174 11.93 -32.93 12.87
N ASP A 175 11.48 -32.90 14.12
CA ASP A 175 11.89 -31.98 15.21
C ASP A 175 13.40 -32.14 15.49
N ASP A 176 14.27 -31.82 14.53
CA ASP A 176 15.69 -31.68 14.81
C ASP A 176 15.94 -30.22 15.20
N ASP A 177 16.29 -30.03 16.48
CA ASP A 177 16.65 -28.76 17.16
C ASP A 177 17.87 -28.10 16.50
N ASN A 178 17.73 -27.67 15.24
CA ASN A 178 18.73 -26.87 14.56
C ASN A 178 18.40 -25.39 14.80
N ASP A 179 19.14 -24.76 15.71
CA ASP A 179 19.09 -23.31 16.00
C ASP A 179 19.53 -22.43 14.80
N GLY A 180 19.83 -23.03 13.64
CA GLY A 180 20.25 -22.33 12.42
C GLY A 180 19.08 -21.93 11.51
N ILE A 181 19.15 -20.72 10.95
CA ILE A 181 18.27 -20.25 9.86
C ILE A 181 18.62 -21.02 8.58
N ALA A 182 17.63 -21.56 7.88
CA ALA A 182 17.84 -22.19 6.57
C ALA A 182 18.44 -21.18 5.57
N ALA A 183 19.23 -21.63 4.60
CA ALA A 183 19.98 -20.73 3.69
C ALA A 183 19.14 -19.65 2.98
N ASN A 184 17.83 -19.90 2.77
CA ASN A 184 16.86 -18.94 2.23
C ASN A 184 15.65 -18.71 3.17
N GLY A 185 15.76 -19.10 4.43
CA GLY A 185 14.64 -19.17 5.37
C GLY A 185 13.93 -17.83 5.59
N GLY A 186 14.68 -16.74 5.76
CA GLY A 186 14.10 -15.40 5.90
C GLY A 186 13.29 -14.98 4.68
N MET A 187 13.77 -15.28 3.47
CA MET A 187 13.07 -14.98 2.22
C MET A 187 11.82 -15.84 2.03
N ASP A 188 11.89 -17.12 2.40
CA ASP A 188 10.73 -18.03 2.37
C ASP A 188 9.64 -17.57 3.35
N ALA A 189 10.02 -17.16 4.55
CA ALA A 189 9.11 -16.65 5.58
C ALA A 189 8.44 -15.34 5.14
N MET A 190 9.19 -14.41 4.54
CA MET A 190 8.65 -13.15 4.02
C MET A 190 7.68 -13.37 2.85
N ARG A 191 7.98 -14.31 1.94
CA ARG A 191 7.07 -14.71 0.87
C ARG A 191 5.78 -15.29 1.40
N TRP A 192 5.87 -16.26 2.31
CA TRP A 192 4.68 -16.83 2.95
C TRP A 192 3.86 -15.75 3.66
N PHE A 193 4.51 -14.85 4.40
CA PHE A 193 3.81 -13.81 5.15
C PHE A 193 3.10 -12.82 4.22
N TYR A 194 3.73 -12.48 3.08
CA TYR A 194 3.09 -11.64 2.07
C TYR A 194 1.86 -12.33 1.47
N ASP A 195 1.99 -13.61 1.08
CA ASP A 195 0.88 -14.39 0.53
C ASP A 195 -0.27 -14.49 1.54
N TYR A 196 0.03 -14.70 2.83
CA TYR A 196 -0.94 -14.67 3.90
C TYR A 196 -1.65 -13.30 3.98
N CYS A 197 -0.90 -12.19 3.92
CA CYS A 197 -1.48 -10.85 3.94
C CYS A 197 -2.32 -10.52 2.70
N VAL A 198 -2.06 -11.17 1.55
CA VAL A 198 -2.94 -11.09 0.38
C VAL A 198 -4.20 -11.93 0.62
N ASP A 199 -4.05 -13.18 1.05
CA ASP A 199 -5.15 -14.12 1.26
C ASP A 199 -6.08 -13.70 2.40
N ASN A 200 -5.61 -12.95 3.39
CA ASN A 200 -6.44 -12.39 4.45
C ASN A 200 -7.06 -11.02 4.08
N ASN A 201 -6.82 -10.56 2.85
CA ASN A 201 -7.25 -9.29 2.29
C ASN A 201 -6.71 -8.05 3.04
N TYR A 202 -5.57 -8.13 3.71
CA TYR A 202 -4.90 -6.94 4.24
C TYR A 202 -4.19 -6.17 3.10
N VAL A 203 -3.40 -6.87 2.29
CA VAL A 203 -2.79 -6.33 1.06
C VAL A 203 -3.82 -6.39 -0.06
N LYS A 204 -4.20 -5.23 -0.59
CA LYS A 204 -5.27 -5.09 -1.60
C LYS A 204 -4.80 -5.45 -3.02
N LYS A 205 -4.22 -6.64 -3.18
CA LYS A 205 -3.52 -7.08 -4.39
C LYS A 205 -4.32 -6.90 -5.68
N ALA A 206 -5.62 -7.24 -5.68
CA ALA A 206 -6.48 -7.06 -6.86
C ALA A 206 -6.69 -5.58 -7.27
N VAL A 207 -6.57 -4.63 -6.34
CA VAL A 207 -6.58 -3.19 -6.66
C VAL A 207 -5.21 -2.77 -7.20
N LEU A 208 -4.13 -3.22 -6.56
CA LEU A 208 -2.76 -2.88 -6.95
C LEU A 208 -2.39 -3.39 -8.34
N ASP A 209 -2.86 -4.58 -8.71
CA ASP A 209 -2.63 -5.18 -10.03
C ASP A 209 -3.30 -4.39 -11.17
N ARG A 210 -4.23 -3.47 -10.85
CA ARG A 210 -4.90 -2.59 -11.83
C ARG A 210 -4.24 -1.21 -11.95
N ASN A 211 -3.23 -0.91 -11.14
CA ASN A 211 -2.53 0.37 -11.22
C ASN A 211 -1.84 0.52 -12.59
N PRO A 212 -2.07 1.61 -13.34
CA PRO A 212 -1.22 1.97 -14.45
C PRO A 212 0.25 2.03 -13.99
N ARG A 213 1.15 1.42 -14.77
CA ARG A 213 2.58 1.40 -14.48
C ARG A 213 3.38 1.35 -15.77
N PHE A 214 4.38 2.22 -15.90
CA PHE A 214 5.26 2.29 -17.07
C PHE A 214 6.64 2.84 -16.68
N ASP A 215 7.65 2.56 -17.50
CA ASP A 215 9.00 3.09 -17.35
C ASP A 215 9.23 4.21 -18.38
N SER A 216 9.84 5.31 -17.94
CA SER A 216 10.12 6.48 -18.77
C SER A 216 11.24 7.32 -18.13
N HIS A 217 12.15 7.89 -18.93
CA HIS A 217 13.29 8.71 -18.45
C HIS A 217 14.15 8.02 -17.35
N GLY A 218 14.31 6.69 -17.42
CA GLY A 218 15.04 5.92 -16.40
C GLY A 218 14.31 5.80 -15.05
N LEU A 219 13.09 6.30 -14.95
CA LEU A 219 12.19 6.21 -13.81
C LEU A 219 11.11 5.16 -14.07
N THR A 220 10.45 4.74 -12.98
CA THR A 220 9.20 3.99 -13.04
C THR A 220 8.08 4.87 -12.50
N VAL A 221 6.99 4.99 -13.24
CA VAL A 221 5.82 5.77 -12.85
C VAL A 221 4.63 4.83 -12.65
N THR A 222 3.88 5.01 -11.57
CA THR A 222 2.63 4.29 -11.35
C THR A 222 1.54 5.20 -10.83
N ILE A 223 0.30 5.00 -11.26
CA ILE A 223 -0.88 5.69 -10.72
C ILE A 223 -1.55 4.75 -9.72
N ASN A 224 -1.51 5.09 -8.42
CA ASN A 224 -2.00 4.21 -7.36
C ASN A 224 -3.51 4.41 -7.12
N LEU A 225 -4.30 3.41 -7.48
CA LEU A 225 -5.75 3.40 -7.34
C LEU A 225 -6.23 3.06 -5.92
N ALA A 226 -5.36 2.48 -5.10
CA ALA A 226 -5.69 2.06 -3.73
C ALA A 226 -5.40 3.16 -2.70
N LYS A 227 -4.43 4.04 -2.97
CA LYS A 227 -3.98 5.08 -2.05
C LYS A 227 -4.96 6.28 -2.06
N PRO A 228 -5.52 6.69 -0.91
CA PRO A 228 -6.25 7.95 -0.80
C PRO A 228 -5.33 9.15 -1.08
N GLU A 229 -5.79 10.09 -1.90
CA GLU A 229 -5.04 11.31 -2.21
C GLU A 229 -5.23 12.38 -1.13
N PHE A 230 -4.13 13.01 -0.68
CA PHE A 230 -4.17 14.12 0.26
C PHE A 230 -3.65 15.41 -0.39
N LYS A 231 -4.55 16.23 -0.96
CA LYS A 231 -4.23 17.55 -1.55
C LYS A 231 -3.64 18.58 -0.57
N ASN A 232 -3.62 18.29 0.73
CA ASN A 232 -3.10 19.23 1.75
C ASN A 232 -2.29 18.48 2.81
N MET A 233 -1.01 18.84 2.93
CA MET A 233 -0.08 18.26 3.90
C MET A 233 -0.53 18.38 5.36
N LYS A 234 -1.18 19.48 5.75
CA LYS A 234 -1.72 19.65 7.10
C LYS A 234 -2.84 18.64 7.39
N LYS A 235 -3.61 18.25 6.36
CA LYS A 235 -4.64 17.21 6.49
C LYS A 235 -4.03 15.81 6.58
N ALA A 236 -2.92 15.54 5.88
CA ALA A 236 -2.20 14.27 6.02
C ALA A 236 -1.61 14.09 7.43
N ALA A 237 -0.96 15.14 7.98
CA ALA A 237 -0.46 15.13 9.35
C ALA A 237 -1.58 15.00 10.39
N ALA A 238 -2.70 15.71 10.19
CA ALA A 238 -3.88 15.59 11.06
C ALA A 238 -4.57 14.22 10.96
N GLY A 239 -4.54 13.56 9.80
CA GLY A 239 -5.04 12.19 9.62
C GLY A 239 -4.21 11.13 10.35
N ASN A 240 -2.93 11.43 10.63
CA ASN A 240 -2.05 10.60 11.46
C ASN A 240 -2.14 10.93 12.95
N ALA A 241 -2.65 12.11 13.31
CA ALA A 241 -2.92 12.50 14.68
C ALA A 241 -4.23 11.87 15.17
N VAL A 242 -4.19 11.31 16.38
CA VAL A 242 -5.27 10.42 16.86
C VAL A 242 -6.13 11.11 17.90
N THR A 243 -7.43 11.20 17.63
CA THR A 243 -8.42 11.61 18.64
C THR A 243 -8.54 10.48 19.67
N GLY A 244 -8.27 10.77 20.96
CA GLY A 244 -8.43 9.80 22.06
C GLY A 244 -7.17 9.02 22.46
N GLY A 245 -6.04 9.17 21.75
CA GLY A 245 -4.71 8.71 22.21
C GLY A 245 -4.35 7.23 22.01
N TYR A 246 -5.27 6.37 21.56
CA TYR A 246 -5.02 4.94 21.34
C TYR A 246 -5.62 4.39 20.02
N PRO A 247 -4.86 3.62 19.21
CA PRO A 247 -3.40 3.56 19.18
C PRO A 247 -2.79 4.95 18.96
N SER A 248 -1.57 5.20 19.46
CA SER A 248 -1.00 6.54 19.51
C SER A 248 -0.67 7.15 18.13
N CYS A 249 -0.48 6.34 17.10
CA CYS A 249 -0.45 6.78 15.71
C CYS A 249 -0.99 5.68 14.78
N THR A 250 -1.03 5.95 13.47
CA THR A 250 -1.55 5.04 12.45
C THR A 250 -0.66 3.83 12.18
N ILE A 251 0.59 3.79 12.66
CA ILE A 251 1.51 2.67 12.43
C ILE A 251 1.97 1.95 13.70
N CYS A 252 1.54 2.36 14.91
CA CYS A 252 1.91 1.64 16.13
C CYS A 252 1.42 0.19 16.12
N HIS A 253 2.12 -0.69 16.84
CA HIS A 253 1.82 -2.13 16.90
C HIS A 253 0.40 -2.44 17.41
N GLU A 254 -0.18 -1.59 18.28
CA GLU A 254 -1.54 -1.76 18.80
C GLU A 254 -2.62 -1.61 17.74
N ASN A 255 -2.26 -1.20 16.52
CA ASN A 255 -3.17 -1.25 15.38
C ASN A 255 -3.44 -2.70 14.92
N GLU A 256 -2.63 -3.70 15.28
CA GLU A 256 -2.81 -5.09 14.89
C GLU A 256 -4.13 -5.64 15.46
N GLY A 257 -5.08 -5.95 14.57
CA GLY A 257 -6.42 -6.39 14.98
C GLY A 257 -7.35 -5.24 15.41
N PHE A 258 -6.94 -3.97 15.32
CA PHE A 258 -7.71 -2.86 15.88
C PHE A 258 -8.95 -2.50 15.06
N ALA A 259 -10.12 -2.79 15.63
CA ALA A 259 -11.43 -2.55 15.05
C ALA A 259 -11.72 -1.08 14.73
N GLY A 260 -11.29 -0.15 15.59
CA GLY A 260 -11.61 1.29 15.47
C GLY A 260 -11.01 1.99 14.25
N ARG A 261 -10.14 1.30 13.50
CA ARG A 261 -9.52 1.80 12.25
C ARG A 261 -9.63 0.83 11.09
N ASN A 262 -10.51 -0.17 11.19
CA ASN A 262 -10.65 -1.23 10.17
C ASN A 262 -9.31 -1.93 9.88
N LYS A 263 -8.60 -2.30 10.96
CA LYS A 263 -7.32 -3.01 10.89
C LYS A 263 -7.41 -4.41 11.49
N ARG A 264 -8.59 -5.05 11.44
CA ARG A 264 -8.79 -6.39 12.02
C ARG A 264 -7.95 -7.45 11.30
N THR A 265 -7.66 -7.20 10.03
CA THR A 265 -6.82 -8.05 9.16
C THR A 265 -5.32 -7.74 9.22
N LEU A 266 -4.90 -6.62 9.83
CA LEU A 266 -3.47 -6.30 9.96
C LEU A 266 -2.78 -7.40 10.77
N ARG A 267 -1.65 -7.89 10.25
CA ARG A 267 -0.72 -8.79 10.95
C ARG A 267 0.70 -8.26 10.78
N THR A 268 1.54 -8.58 11.76
CA THR A 268 2.92 -8.13 11.89
C THR A 268 3.84 -9.28 12.30
N VAL A 269 5.14 -9.14 12.04
CA VAL A 269 6.16 -10.10 12.48
C VAL A 269 7.30 -9.38 13.19
N PRO A 270 7.84 -9.92 14.31
CA PRO A 270 8.89 -9.28 15.08
C PRO A 270 10.23 -9.28 14.33
N ILE A 271 10.89 -8.14 14.37
CA ILE A 271 12.23 -7.90 13.82
C ILE A 271 13.12 -7.38 14.95
N THR A 272 14.41 -7.70 14.90
CA THR A 272 15.40 -7.11 15.82
C THR A 272 16.41 -6.33 15.00
N LEU A 273 16.51 -5.03 15.26
CA LEU A 273 17.47 -4.11 14.63
C LEU A 273 18.26 -3.44 15.75
N GLY A 274 19.59 -3.43 15.69
CA GLY A 274 20.44 -2.83 16.72
C GLY A 274 20.35 -3.51 18.10
N GLY A 275 19.75 -4.71 18.18
CA GLY A 275 19.41 -5.36 19.44
C GLY A 275 18.08 -4.90 20.07
N GLU A 276 17.35 -4.00 19.40
CA GLU A 276 16.08 -3.44 19.85
C GLU A 276 14.87 -4.14 19.19
N PRO A 277 13.68 -4.12 19.81
CA PRO A 277 12.47 -4.70 19.25
C PRO A 277 11.84 -3.78 18.18
N TRP A 278 11.66 -4.35 16.99
CA TRP A 278 10.95 -3.75 15.86
C TRP A 278 9.90 -4.73 15.35
N PHE A 279 9.06 -4.31 14.41
CA PHE A 279 8.16 -5.21 13.72
C PHE A 279 7.97 -4.83 12.26
N TRP A 280 7.82 -5.84 11.40
CA TRP A 280 7.50 -5.66 9.99
C TRP A 280 6.00 -5.75 9.77
N GLN A 281 5.46 -4.83 8.97
CA GLN A 281 4.14 -4.92 8.38
C GLN A 281 4.21 -4.64 6.87
N PHE A 282 3.49 -5.41 6.06
CA PHE A 282 3.31 -5.04 4.65
C PHE A 282 2.41 -3.81 4.50
N SER A 283 2.54 -3.10 3.40
CA SER A 283 1.66 -1.96 3.09
C SER A 283 0.38 -2.47 2.43
N PRO A 284 -0.82 -2.09 2.91
CA PRO A 284 -2.08 -2.51 2.31
C PRO A 284 -2.27 -1.92 0.90
N TYR A 285 -1.61 -0.80 0.61
CA TYR A 285 -1.65 -0.06 -0.66
C TYR A 285 -0.43 -0.31 -1.57
N GLY A 286 0.46 -1.24 -1.19
CA GLY A 286 1.74 -1.58 -1.83
C GLY A 286 2.16 -0.80 -3.09
N TYR A 287 3.31 -0.12 -3.04
CA TYR A 287 3.82 0.68 -4.17
C TYR A 287 4.59 -0.16 -5.20
N PHE A 288 5.15 -1.26 -4.73
CA PHE A 288 5.96 -2.21 -5.47
C PHE A 288 5.86 -3.58 -4.82
N HIS A 289 6.49 -4.59 -5.43
CA HIS A 289 6.41 -5.96 -4.93
C HIS A 289 6.87 -6.07 -3.47
N GLN A 290 6.01 -6.63 -2.61
CA GLN A 290 6.27 -6.83 -1.18
C GLN A 290 6.67 -5.56 -0.41
N HIS A 291 6.18 -4.40 -0.83
CA HIS A 291 6.36 -3.14 -0.11
C HIS A 291 5.81 -3.23 1.33
N GLY A 292 6.62 -2.85 2.31
CA GLY A 292 6.25 -2.79 3.72
C GLY A 292 7.09 -1.79 4.50
N ILE A 293 6.82 -1.73 5.81
CA ILE A 293 7.56 -0.90 6.75
C ILE A 293 8.03 -1.72 7.95
N CYS A 294 9.22 -1.41 8.45
CA CYS A 294 9.75 -1.91 9.70
C CYS A 294 9.61 -0.80 10.75
N VAL A 295 8.79 -0.97 11.76
CA VAL A 295 8.41 0.08 12.71
C VAL A 295 9.03 -0.22 14.07
N ASN A 296 9.52 0.82 14.75
CA ASN A 296 10.03 0.68 16.11
C ASN A 296 8.87 0.25 17.03
N MET A 297 9.10 -0.73 17.91
CA MET A 297 8.05 -1.14 18.84
C MET A 297 7.63 0.02 19.76
N GLU A 298 8.59 0.87 20.15
CA GLU A 298 8.35 2.07 20.93
C GLU A 298 7.93 3.24 20.03
N HIS A 299 6.95 4.03 20.48
CA HIS A 299 6.48 5.20 19.76
C HIS A 299 7.38 6.41 20.02
N THR A 300 8.49 6.47 19.31
CA THR A 300 9.48 7.56 19.39
C THR A 300 9.60 8.28 18.05
N PRO A 301 9.90 9.59 18.01
CA PRO A 301 10.08 10.31 16.75
C PRO A 301 11.19 9.72 15.88
N MET A 302 10.96 9.75 14.56
CA MET A 302 11.93 9.32 13.56
C MET A 302 13.21 10.15 13.63
N HIS A 303 14.36 9.49 13.45
CA HIS A 303 15.67 10.12 13.37
C HIS A 303 16.55 9.38 12.35
N VAL A 304 17.65 10.01 11.95
CA VAL A 304 18.67 9.41 11.08
C VAL A 304 20.05 9.72 11.65
N ASP A 305 20.71 8.68 12.13
CA ASP A 305 22.00 8.73 12.79
C ASP A 305 22.87 7.53 12.39
N ARG A 306 23.93 7.29 13.17
CA ARG A 306 24.83 6.17 12.93
C ARG A 306 24.15 4.81 13.07
N ASP A 307 23.29 4.65 14.09
CA ASP A 307 22.62 3.39 14.40
C ASP A 307 21.63 3.01 13.30
N THR A 308 21.03 4.01 12.66
CA THR A 308 20.20 3.84 11.46
C THR A 308 20.90 2.99 10.40
N PHE A 309 22.18 3.21 10.11
CA PHE A 309 22.91 2.39 9.12
C PHE A 309 23.04 0.94 9.57
N GLY A 310 23.31 0.72 10.87
CA GLY A 310 23.33 -0.63 11.45
C GLY A 310 21.98 -1.33 11.33
N HIS A 311 20.88 -0.62 11.64
CA HIS A 311 19.52 -1.16 11.52
C HIS A 311 19.19 -1.58 10.09
N LEU A 312 19.55 -0.76 9.10
CA LEU A 312 19.33 -1.11 7.70
C LEU A 312 20.09 -2.37 7.30
N LEU A 313 21.33 -2.52 7.76
CA LEU A 313 22.16 -3.70 7.49
C LEU A 313 21.64 -4.95 8.20
N ASP A 314 21.16 -4.86 9.46
CA ASP A 314 20.53 -5.99 10.17
C ASP A 314 19.33 -6.56 9.40
N PHE A 315 18.53 -5.68 8.81
CA PHE A 315 17.37 -6.09 8.04
C PHE A 315 17.78 -6.84 6.77
N VAL A 316 18.70 -6.28 5.98
CA VAL A 316 19.10 -6.91 4.71
C VAL A 316 19.97 -8.16 4.94
N ASP A 317 20.67 -8.28 6.07
CA ASP A 317 21.34 -9.51 6.47
C ASP A 317 20.32 -10.64 6.68
N ARG A 318 19.17 -10.33 7.32
CA ARG A 318 18.08 -11.30 7.54
C ARG A 318 17.27 -11.58 6.27
N PHE A 319 17.08 -10.57 5.42
CA PHE A 319 16.26 -10.64 4.20
C PHE A 319 17.03 -10.13 2.97
N PRO A 320 18.04 -10.86 2.47
CA PRO A 320 18.99 -10.37 1.46
C PRO A 320 18.41 -10.08 0.07
N GLY A 321 17.17 -10.51 -0.21
CA GLY A 321 16.45 -10.16 -1.44
C GLY A 321 15.66 -8.84 -1.35
N TYR A 322 15.64 -8.20 -0.18
CA TYR A 322 14.92 -6.95 0.06
C TYR A 322 15.90 -5.78 0.13
N PHE A 323 15.37 -4.58 -0.08
CA PHE A 323 16.00 -3.35 0.40
C PHE A 323 15.26 -2.82 1.63
N LEU A 324 15.94 -2.03 2.45
CA LEU A 324 15.34 -1.23 3.50
C LEU A 324 15.96 0.16 3.49
N GLY A 325 15.15 1.20 3.71
CA GLY A 325 15.65 2.56 3.83
C GLY A 325 14.79 3.46 4.71
N CYS A 326 15.34 4.62 5.02
CA CYS A 326 14.72 5.63 5.87
C CYS A 326 14.41 6.90 5.07
N ASN A 327 13.23 7.48 5.29
CA ASN A 327 13.01 8.86 4.86
C ASN A 327 13.95 9.79 5.64
N ALA A 328 14.23 10.96 5.09
CA ALA A 328 14.87 11.99 5.90
C ALA A 328 13.92 12.43 7.02
N ALA A 329 14.45 12.51 8.25
CA ALA A 329 13.73 12.91 9.45
C ALA A 329 13.44 14.44 9.49
N LEU A 330 12.83 14.96 8.43
CA LEU A 330 12.50 16.37 8.27
C LEU A 330 11.06 16.53 7.79
N PRO A 331 10.34 17.58 8.24
CA PRO A 331 9.06 17.93 7.67
C PRO A 331 9.18 18.34 6.20
N ARG A 332 8.06 18.27 5.46
CA ARG A 332 7.89 18.70 4.06
C ARG A 332 8.60 17.88 2.98
N ILE A 333 9.50 16.96 3.31
CA ILE A 333 10.32 16.26 2.30
C ILE A 333 10.06 14.75 2.22
N GLY A 334 8.79 14.34 2.38
CA GLY A 334 8.34 12.98 2.08
C GLY A 334 8.07 12.06 3.26
N GLY A 335 8.45 12.43 4.49
CA GLY A 335 8.04 11.70 5.69
C GLY A 335 6.57 11.95 6.03
N SER A 336 5.70 10.95 5.86
CA SER A 336 4.28 11.06 6.22
C SER A 336 4.00 10.82 7.71
N VAL A 337 4.84 10.05 8.40
CA VAL A 337 4.70 9.70 9.83
C VAL A 337 6.02 9.96 10.56
N LEU A 338 6.35 11.22 10.82
CA LEU A 338 7.60 11.58 11.52
C LEU A 338 7.55 11.33 13.04
N ALA A 339 6.36 11.14 13.59
CA ALA A 339 6.16 10.96 15.03
C ALA A 339 6.52 9.55 15.54
N HIS A 340 6.62 8.57 14.64
CA HIS A 340 6.97 7.19 14.98
C HIS A 340 8.06 6.69 14.04
N ASP A 341 9.20 6.32 14.61
CA ASP A 341 10.36 5.83 13.90
C ASP A 341 10.06 4.53 13.14
N HIS A 342 10.40 4.53 11.85
CA HIS A 342 10.15 3.42 10.94
C HIS A 342 11.03 3.48 9.70
N TYR A 343 11.31 2.34 9.11
CA TYR A 343 11.96 2.18 7.82
C TYR A 343 10.96 1.63 6.80
N GLN A 344 11.22 1.81 5.52
CA GLN A 344 10.39 1.30 4.42
C GLN A 344 11.24 0.56 3.41
N GLY A 345 10.66 -0.47 2.79
CA GLY A 345 11.41 -1.37 1.92
C GLY A 345 10.54 -2.44 1.27
N GLY A 346 11.17 -3.41 0.63
CA GLY A 346 10.47 -4.55 0.02
C GLY A 346 11.33 -5.30 -1.00
N GLY A 347 10.71 -6.25 -1.69
CA GLY A 347 11.37 -7.22 -2.56
C GLY A 347 11.61 -6.75 -4.01
N GLU A 348 11.68 -5.45 -4.26
CA GLU A 348 11.89 -4.89 -5.60
C GLU A 348 13.14 -3.99 -5.66
N ARG A 349 13.95 -4.16 -6.71
CA ARG A 349 15.04 -3.21 -7.00
C ARG A 349 14.48 -1.97 -7.71
N LEU A 350 14.44 -0.86 -6.99
CA LEU A 350 14.08 0.45 -7.55
C LEU A 350 15.10 1.01 -8.55
N PRO A 351 14.70 1.95 -9.43
CA PRO A 351 15.58 2.50 -10.48
C PRO A 351 16.94 3.01 -10.00
N MET A 352 17.01 3.77 -8.90
CA MET A 352 18.27 4.29 -8.38
C MET A 352 19.27 3.20 -7.98
N HIS A 353 18.81 2.01 -7.55
CA HIS A 353 19.73 0.88 -7.28
C HIS A 353 20.44 0.38 -8.54
N ARG A 354 19.85 0.61 -9.72
CA ARG A 354 20.38 0.23 -11.04
C ARG A 354 21.11 1.38 -11.73
N ALA A 355 21.13 2.57 -11.12
CA ALA A 355 21.77 3.75 -11.70
C ALA A 355 23.27 3.51 -11.92
N ALA A 356 23.76 4.01 -13.05
CA ALA A 356 25.18 3.95 -13.38
C ALA A 356 25.99 4.85 -12.43
N THR A 357 27.27 4.51 -12.27
CA THR A 357 28.22 5.37 -11.58
C THR A 357 28.66 6.50 -12.52
N TRP A 358 28.50 7.75 -12.08
CA TRP A 358 29.02 8.92 -12.77
C TRP A 358 30.51 9.15 -12.44
N ALA A 359 30.90 9.03 -11.16
CA ALA A 359 32.29 9.06 -10.72
C ALA A 359 32.50 8.24 -9.45
N GLY A 360 33.65 7.58 -9.33
CA GLY A 360 34.05 6.81 -8.15
C GLY A 360 35.08 7.54 -7.30
N PHE A 361 35.10 7.22 -6.01
CA PHE A 361 36.04 7.77 -5.03
C PHE A 361 36.54 6.67 -4.10
N ALA A 362 37.84 6.70 -3.83
CA ALA A 362 38.48 5.99 -2.73
C ALA A 362 38.42 6.84 -1.46
N VAL A 363 38.35 6.17 -0.30
CA VAL A 363 38.30 6.81 1.01
C VAL A 363 39.58 6.49 1.78
N PRO A 364 40.50 7.46 1.97
CA PRO A 364 41.74 7.22 2.72
C PRO A 364 41.45 6.66 4.12
N GLY A 365 42.10 5.54 4.45
CA GLY A 365 41.89 4.79 5.70
C GLY A 365 40.86 3.66 5.61
N TYR A 366 40.13 3.54 4.50
CA TYR A 366 39.14 2.50 4.23
C TYR A 366 39.36 1.92 2.82
N ASP A 367 40.41 1.11 2.66
CA ASP A 367 40.81 0.54 1.35
C ASP A 367 39.78 -0.41 0.74
N ASP A 368 38.80 -0.86 1.53
CA ASP A 368 37.72 -1.75 1.13
C ASP A 368 36.41 -1.02 0.76
N VAL A 369 36.40 0.31 0.81
CA VAL A 369 35.22 1.14 0.51
C VAL A 369 35.38 1.89 -0.81
N THR A 370 34.33 1.88 -1.61
CA THR A 370 34.17 2.77 -2.77
C THR A 370 32.93 3.64 -2.58
N VAL A 371 33.07 4.95 -2.82
CA VAL A 371 31.93 5.88 -2.86
C VAL A 371 31.69 6.30 -4.30
N GLU A 372 30.46 6.19 -4.76
CA GLU A 372 30.06 6.43 -6.14
C GLU A 372 29.04 7.57 -6.18
N ILE A 373 29.30 8.61 -6.96
CA ILE A 373 28.25 9.56 -7.36
C ILE A 373 27.42 8.85 -8.43
N LEU A 374 26.10 8.81 -8.25
CA LEU A 374 25.21 8.16 -9.20
C LEU A 374 24.86 9.11 -10.36
N ASP A 375 24.77 8.56 -11.58
CA ASP A 375 24.15 9.22 -12.71
C ASP A 375 22.62 9.20 -12.51
N TRP A 376 22.14 10.22 -11.81
CA TRP A 376 20.80 10.29 -11.26
C TRP A 376 20.33 11.75 -11.23
N PRO A 377 19.04 12.06 -11.50
CA PRO A 377 18.58 13.46 -11.48
C PRO A 377 18.72 14.12 -10.09
N GLY A 378 18.55 13.33 -9.02
CA GLY A 378 18.74 13.78 -7.64
C GLY A 378 20.21 13.83 -7.18
N THR A 379 20.44 14.45 -6.01
CA THR A 379 21.73 14.38 -5.31
C THR A 379 21.85 13.07 -4.52
N ALA A 380 22.33 12.03 -5.21
CA ALA A 380 22.44 10.68 -4.67
C ALA A 380 23.85 10.09 -4.85
N MET A 381 24.27 9.31 -3.86
CA MET A 381 25.54 8.60 -3.82
C MET A 381 25.31 7.16 -3.40
N ARG A 382 26.27 6.27 -3.69
CA ARG A 382 26.28 4.89 -3.22
C ARG A 382 27.62 4.58 -2.57
N VAL A 383 27.58 4.09 -1.33
CA VAL A 383 28.76 3.56 -0.64
C VAL A 383 28.74 2.04 -0.75
N VAL A 384 29.85 1.44 -1.14
CA VAL A 384 29.97 0.01 -1.38
C VAL A 384 31.13 -0.56 -0.57
N SER A 385 30.85 -1.62 0.19
CA SER A 385 31.87 -2.39 0.89
C SER A 385 31.34 -3.76 1.32
N ARG A 386 32.25 -4.72 1.53
CA ARG A 386 31.94 -6.02 2.14
C ARG A 386 32.06 -5.99 3.67
N SER A 387 32.67 -4.95 4.23
CA SER A 387 32.82 -4.74 5.66
C SER A 387 31.64 -3.92 6.19
N ARG A 388 30.86 -4.55 7.08
CA ARG A 388 29.76 -3.89 7.79
C ARG A 388 30.23 -2.65 8.57
N GLN A 389 31.40 -2.73 9.20
CA GLN A 389 31.93 -1.62 9.98
C GLN A 389 32.37 -0.46 9.07
N SER A 390 33.12 -0.76 8.00
CA SER A 390 33.65 0.26 7.08
C SER A 390 32.53 1.03 6.37
N ILE A 391 31.46 0.35 5.93
CA ILE A 391 30.34 1.02 5.27
C ILE A 391 29.60 1.95 6.26
N ILE A 392 29.36 1.52 7.50
CA ILE A 392 28.73 2.37 8.54
C ILE A 392 29.59 3.60 8.81
N ASP A 393 30.90 3.44 9.00
CA ASP A 393 31.81 4.55 9.29
C ASP A 393 31.85 5.60 8.18
N VAL A 394 31.91 5.16 6.93
CA VAL A 394 31.94 6.08 5.79
C VAL A 394 30.58 6.76 5.57
N CYS A 395 29.47 6.04 5.70
CA CYS A 395 28.14 6.62 5.61
C CYS A 395 27.87 7.66 6.70
N ASP A 396 28.31 7.39 7.92
CA ASP A 396 28.16 8.30 9.06
C ASP A 396 29.03 9.56 8.90
N ARG A 397 30.28 9.41 8.41
CA ARG A 397 31.12 10.56 8.05
C ARG A 397 30.46 11.49 7.02
N ILE A 398 29.82 10.92 6.00
CA ILE A 398 29.05 11.70 5.00
C ILE A 398 27.85 12.37 5.66
N ARG A 399 27.11 11.64 6.50
CA ARG A 399 25.93 12.16 7.22
C ARG A 399 26.29 13.35 8.09
N GLU A 400 27.29 13.22 8.95
CA GLU A 400 27.75 14.29 9.85
C GLU A 400 28.16 15.54 9.08
N ALA A 401 28.90 15.38 7.98
CA ALA A 401 29.26 16.51 7.16
C ALA A 401 28.07 17.18 6.49
N TRP A 402 27.12 16.40 5.96
CA TRP A 402 25.96 16.94 5.25
C TRP A 402 25.01 17.71 6.16
N VAL A 403 24.73 17.17 7.35
CA VAL A 403 23.72 17.77 8.22
C VAL A 403 24.11 19.14 8.78
N ASP A 404 25.41 19.46 8.76
CA ASP A 404 25.97 20.75 9.18
C ASP A 404 26.55 21.52 7.97
N TYR A 405 26.24 21.13 6.73
CA TYR A 405 26.73 21.77 5.53
C TYR A 405 25.93 23.03 5.16
N ASP A 406 26.64 24.14 4.99
CA ASP A 406 26.11 25.40 4.47
C ASP A 406 26.81 25.77 3.15
N ASP A 407 26.04 26.21 2.16
CA ASP A 407 26.53 26.82 0.93
C ASP A 407 25.58 27.92 0.48
N ALA A 408 25.92 29.16 0.82
CA ALA A 408 25.13 30.33 0.47
C ALA A 408 25.04 30.55 -1.05
N ALA A 409 26.02 30.12 -1.84
CA ALA A 409 25.98 30.27 -3.30
C ALA A 409 25.01 29.26 -3.94
N ALA A 410 24.85 28.08 -3.33
CA ALA A 410 23.86 27.09 -3.72
C ALA A 410 22.49 27.28 -3.02
N GLY A 411 22.35 28.26 -2.12
CA GLY A 411 21.14 28.47 -1.33
C GLY A 411 20.87 27.36 -0.30
N ILE A 412 21.92 26.69 0.16
CA ILE A 412 21.84 25.60 1.13
C ILE A 412 22.19 26.16 2.50
N ALA A 413 21.28 25.98 3.45
CA ALA A 413 21.52 26.18 4.87
C ALA A 413 21.19 24.88 5.61
N SER A 414 22.06 24.48 6.52
CA SER A 414 21.91 23.34 7.41
C SER A 414 20.81 23.57 8.46
N HIS A 415 20.55 24.84 8.81
CA HIS A 415 19.60 25.26 9.83
C HIS A 415 18.84 26.53 9.43
N ASP A 416 17.61 26.68 9.92
CA ASP A 416 16.82 27.91 9.75
C ASP A 416 17.19 29.01 10.78
N ALA A 417 16.53 30.16 10.69
CA ALA A 417 16.76 31.29 11.58
C ALA A 417 16.42 31.02 13.06
N ASP A 418 15.55 30.02 13.33
CA ASP A 418 15.17 29.59 14.67
C ASP A 418 16.09 28.46 15.18
N GLY A 419 17.07 28.04 14.39
CA GLY A 419 18.02 26.97 14.71
C GLY A 419 17.47 25.56 14.47
N ASN A 420 16.34 25.41 13.79
CA ASN A 420 15.84 24.07 13.43
C ASN A 420 16.65 23.51 12.26
N ARG A 421 16.95 22.22 12.32
CA ARG A 421 17.66 21.51 11.26
C ARG A 421 16.88 21.53 9.94
N GLN A 422 17.59 21.84 8.86
CA GLN A 422 17.08 21.81 7.50
C GLN A 422 17.70 20.72 6.63
N SER A 423 18.87 20.19 6.98
CA SER A 423 19.55 19.12 6.24
C SER A 423 19.43 17.76 6.93
N ALA A 424 19.11 16.72 6.15
CA ALA A 424 19.10 15.34 6.61
C ALA A 424 19.39 14.37 5.46
N LEU A 425 19.65 13.11 5.81
CA LEU A 425 19.98 12.06 4.87
C LEU A 425 18.80 11.09 4.71
N SER A 426 18.56 10.60 3.50
CA SER A 426 17.69 9.43 3.27
C SER A 426 18.55 8.23 2.85
N PRO A 427 18.92 7.34 3.78
CA PRO A 427 19.69 6.14 3.48
C PRO A 427 18.80 4.97 3.01
N ASN A 428 19.35 4.09 2.20
CA ASN A 428 18.78 2.78 1.86
C ASN A 428 19.89 1.75 1.68
N ALA A 429 19.66 0.50 2.08
CA ALA A 429 20.62 -0.58 1.98
C ALA A 429 20.07 -1.73 1.13
N ILE A 430 20.96 -2.35 0.35
CA ILE A 430 20.77 -3.64 -0.31
C ILE A 430 22.03 -4.48 -0.21
N ILE A 431 21.88 -5.80 -0.40
CA ILE A 431 23.00 -6.70 -0.64
C ILE A 431 23.07 -7.04 -2.13
N THR A 432 24.26 -6.92 -2.71
CA THR A 432 24.58 -7.34 -4.09
C THR A 432 25.82 -8.23 -4.09
N GLU A 433 26.26 -8.67 -5.27
CA GLU A 433 27.52 -9.41 -5.42
C GLU A 433 28.77 -8.61 -4.98
N ARG A 434 28.64 -7.28 -4.93
CA ARG A 434 29.71 -6.36 -4.50
C ARG A 434 29.83 -6.31 -2.97
N GLY A 435 28.82 -6.78 -2.23
CA GLY A 435 28.70 -6.67 -0.78
C GLY A 435 27.48 -5.85 -0.40
N TYR A 436 27.61 -5.04 0.65
CA TYR A 436 26.62 -4.05 1.01
C TYR A 436 26.72 -2.85 0.07
N GLU A 437 25.57 -2.39 -0.42
CA GLU A 437 25.43 -1.10 -1.10
C GLU A 437 24.48 -0.22 -0.30
N MET A 438 25.00 0.90 0.21
CA MET A 438 24.21 1.91 0.92
C MET A 438 24.01 3.12 0.00
N GLY A 439 22.80 3.30 -0.50
CA GLY A 439 22.38 4.49 -1.21
C GLY A 439 22.12 5.64 -0.22
N LEU A 440 22.68 6.81 -0.49
CA LEU A 440 22.57 8.01 0.32
C LEU A 440 22.00 9.16 -0.53
N ILE A 441 20.82 9.66 -0.18
CA ILE A 441 20.22 10.82 -0.84
C ILE A 441 20.31 12.03 0.10
N LEU A 442 20.96 13.10 -0.36
CA LEU A 442 21.07 14.35 0.40
C LEU A 442 19.75 15.11 0.30
N ARG A 443 19.17 15.49 1.43
CA ARG A 443 17.88 16.17 1.50
C ARG A 443 17.98 17.47 2.29
N ASN A 444 17.21 18.46 1.87
CA ASN A 444 17.06 19.71 2.59
C ASN A 444 15.60 20.21 2.51
N ASN A 445 15.05 20.75 3.60
CA ASN A 445 13.65 21.19 3.68
C ASN A 445 13.46 22.73 3.74
N ALA A 446 14.47 23.48 3.31
CA ALA A 446 14.43 24.93 3.22
C ALA A 446 13.23 25.42 2.42
N VAL A 447 12.72 26.59 2.79
CA VAL A 447 11.60 27.27 2.14
C VAL A 447 12.06 28.67 1.74
N SER A 448 11.36 29.28 0.78
CA SER A 448 11.59 30.67 0.38
C SER A 448 10.26 31.38 0.09
N GLU A 449 10.27 32.70 -0.11
CA GLU A 449 9.07 33.43 -0.56
C GLU A 449 8.53 32.90 -1.89
N GLN A 450 9.43 32.50 -2.80
CA GLN A 450 9.07 31.90 -4.08
C GLN A 450 8.54 30.47 -3.91
N TYR A 451 9.11 29.69 -2.99
CA TYR A 451 8.77 28.28 -2.77
C TYR A 451 8.43 28.03 -1.30
N PRO A 452 7.22 28.42 -0.85
CA PRO A 452 6.81 28.31 0.55
C PRO A 452 6.62 26.85 1.01
N GLU A 453 6.34 25.93 0.08
CA GLU A 453 6.23 24.50 0.37
C GLU A 453 7.60 23.77 0.36
N GLY A 454 8.64 24.41 -0.15
CA GLY A 454 10.01 23.90 -0.14
C GLY A 454 10.80 24.24 -1.40
N VAL A 455 12.05 24.69 -1.23
CA VAL A 455 12.99 24.95 -2.33
C VAL A 455 13.36 23.65 -3.05
N PHE A 456 13.57 22.57 -2.29
CA PHE A 456 13.93 21.24 -2.79
C PHE A 456 12.73 20.30 -2.80
N HIS A 457 11.66 20.73 -3.49
CA HIS A 457 10.35 20.07 -3.53
C HIS A 457 9.79 20.03 -4.96
N ALA A 458 8.66 19.35 -5.18
CA ALA A 458 7.83 19.57 -6.36
C ALA A 458 7.33 21.03 -6.38
N HIS A 459 7.63 21.75 -7.45
CA HIS A 459 7.31 23.18 -7.61
C HIS A 459 5.91 23.38 -8.21
N PRO A 460 5.30 24.58 -8.06
CA PRO A 460 3.90 24.83 -8.43
C PRO A 460 3.50 24.45 -9.85
N GLU A 461 4.41 24.58 -10.81
CA GLU A 461 4.18 24.24 -12.21
C GLU A 461 3.89 22.75 -12.44
N TYR A 462 4.27 21.86 -11.52
CA TYR A 462 4.06 20.40 -11.65
C TYR A 462 2.94 19.87 -10.73
N TRP A 463 2.21 20.73 -10.02
CA TRP A 463 1.22 20.29 -9.03
C TRP A 463 -0.01 19.61 -9.64
N ALA A 464 -0.31 19.88 -10.91
CA ALA A 464 -1.34 19.16 -11.67
C ALA A 464 -1.06 17.65 -11.68
N VAL A 465 0.20 17.26 -11.83
CA VAL A 465 0.66 15.86 -11.74
C VAL A 465 0.92 15.44 -10.30
N LYS A 466 1.79 16.17 -9.58
CA LYS A 466 2.28 15.77 -8.25
C LYS A 466 2.51 16.97 -7.34
N GLN A 467 1.60 17.17 -6.41
CA GLN A 467 1.72 18.16 -5.34
C GLN A 467 2.31 17.57 -4.05
N GLU A 468 2.11 16.28 -3.80
CA GLU A 468 2.59 15.64 -2.56
C GLU A 468 4.13 15.60 -2.49
N PRO A 469 4.72 15.71 -1.29
CA PRO A 469 6.15 15.58 -1.09
C PRO A 469 6.77 14.31 -1.67
N ILE A 470 8.03 14.46 -2.08
CA ILE A 470 8.83 13.38 -2.64
C ILE A 470 9.44 12.54 -1.51
N GLY A 471 8.86 11.37 -1.28
CA GLY A 471 9.37 10.36 -0.34
C GLY A 471 10.63 9.66 -0.82
N LEU A 472 11.24 8.83 0.04
CA LEU A 472 12.39 8.00 -0.34
C LEU A 472 12.13 7.20 -1.62
N ILE A 473 10.97 6.53 -1.74
CA ILE A 473 10.63 5.67 -2.88
C ILE A 473 10.63 6.45 -4.20
N GLU A 474 10.09 7.67 -4.18
CA GLU A 474 10.01 8.55 -5.34
C GLU A 474 11.39 9.15 -5.65
N ALA A 475 12.14 9.54 -4.62
CA ALA A 475 13.52 10.00 -4.77
C ALA A 475 14.46 8.90 -5.35
N MET A 476 14.12 7.62 -5.12
CA MET A 476 14.76 6.45 -5.72
C MET A 476 14.24 6.09 -7.12
N GLY A 477 13.27 6.85 -7.64
CA GLY A 477 12.82 6.81 -9.02
C GLY A 477 11.53 6.03 -9.27
N LEU A 478 10.82 5.57 -8.24
CA LEU A 478 9.48 5.02 -8.39
C LEU A 478 8.43 6.06 -7.97
N PHE A 479 7.90 6.77 -8.96
CA PHE A 479 6.89 7.81 -8.74
C PHE A 479 5.50 7.21 -8.54
N ILE A 480 4.87 7.58 -7.42
CA ILE A 480 3.52 7.12 -7.06
C ILE A 480 2.57 8.29 -7.24
N LEU A 481 1.93 8.30 -8.40
CA LEU A 481 0.98 9.31 -8.79
C LEU A 481 -0.44 9.00 -8.27
N PRO A 482 -1.25 10.03 -8.06
CA PRO A 482 -2.58 9.92 -7.45
C PRO A 482 -3.64 9.38 -8.44
N GLY A 483 -4.57 8.57 -7.93
CA GLY A 483 -5.58 7.87 -8.72
C GLY A 483 -6.44 8.74 -9.64
N ARG A 484 -6.70 10.01 -9.26
CA ARG A 484 -7.48 10.96 -10.09
C ARG A 484 -6.89 11.15 -11.50
N LEU A 485 -5.57 10.96 -11.67
CA LEU A 485 -4.90 11.21 -12.94
C LEU A 485 -5.41 10.26 -14.04
N VAL A 486 -5.94 9.08 -13.70
CA VAL A 486 -6.49 8.19 -14.73
C VAL A 486 -7.61 8.86 -15.53
N GLU A 487 -8.53 9.54 -14.84
CA GLU A 487 -9.65 10.22 -15.50
C GLU A 487 -9.16 11.50 -16.20
N GLN A 488 -8.36 12.32 -15.51
CA GLN A 488 -7.86 13.60 -16.06
C GLN A 488 -6.99 13.42 -17.31
N LEU A 489 -6.10 12.42 -17.32
CA LEU A 489 -5.28 12.11 -18.48
C LEU A 489 -6.10 11.49 -19.60
N GLY A 490 -7.14 10.69 -19.27
CA GLY A 490 -8.07 10.17 -20.27
C GLY A 490 -8.79 11.27 -21.05
N GLU A 491 -9.20 12.34 -20.36
CA GLU A 491 -9.82 13.52 -20.98
C GLU A 491 -8.84 14.28 -21.89
N ILE A 492 -7.57 14.39 -21.49
CA ILE A 492 -6.50 14.96 -22.32
C ILE A 492 -6.27 14.10 -23.58
N GLU A 493 -6.17 12.77 -23.41
CA GLU A 493 -6.02 11.83 -24.53
C GLU A 493 -7.21 11.93 -25.51
N ASP A 494 -8.45 12.05 -24.99
CA ASP A 494 -9.67 12.22 -25.79
C ASP A 494 -9.65 13.52 -26.60
N ALA A 495 -9.28 14.63 -25.96
CA ALA A 495 -9.20 15.93 -26.62
C ALA A 495 -8.13 15.95 -27.72
N LEU A 496 -6.95 15.38 -27.47
CA LEU A 496 -5.87 15.26 -28.45
C LEU A 496 -6.31 14.41 -29.66
N ALA A 497 -6.97 13.27 -29.42
CA ALA A 497 -7.47 12.37 -30.46
C ALA A 497 -8.59 13.01 -31.30
N ALA A 498 -9.42 13.86 -30.69
CA ALA A 498 -10.45 14.64 -31.37
C ALA A 498 -9.87 15.82 -32.18
N GLY A 499 -8.56 16.08 -32.11
CA GLY A 499 -7.92 17.19 -32.80
C GLY A 499 -8.21 18.55 -32.16
N ALA A 500 -8.51 18.59 -30.86
CA ALA A 500 -8.71 19.86 -30.15
C ALA A 500 -7.44 20.71 -30.19
N THR A 501 -7.62 22.02 -30.30
CA THR A 501 -6.54 23.02 -30.28
C THR A 501 -6.34 23.66 -28.91
N GLU A 502 -7.30 23.47 -28.01
CA GLU A 502 -7.32 24.04 -26.66
C GLU A 502 -7.59 22.93 -25.63
N LEU A 503 -6.99 23.06 -24.44
CA LEU A 503 -7.18 22.16 -23.32
C LEU A 503 -8.60 22.30 -22.74
N PRO A 504 -9.32 21.19 -22.44
CA PRO A 504 -10.64 21.27 -21.82
C PRO A 504 -10.65 21.97 -20.45
N ASP A 505 -11.71 22.73 -20.17
CA ASP A 505 -11.84 23.55 -18.96
C ASP A 505 -11.74 22.75 -17.64
N ASN A 506 -12.20 21.50 -17.62
CA ASN A 506 -12.19 20.62 -16.46
C ASN A 506 -10.79 20.09 -16.10
N VAL A 507 -9.83 20.15 -17.02
CA VAL A 507 -8.42 19.77 -16.83
C VAL A 507 -7.47 20.93 -17.08
N ARG A 508 -7.95 22.18 -17.00
CA ARG A 508 -7.16 23.40 -17.28
C ARG A 508 -5.87 23.54 -16.45
N GLU A 509 -5.76 22.84 -15.32
CA GLU A 509 -4.54 22.81 -14.52
C GLU A 509 -3.35 22.17 -15.25
N PHE A 510 -3.59 21.36 -16.30
CA PHE A 510 -2.56 20.68 -17.11
C PHE A 510 -2.09 21.49 -18.32
N GLN A 511 -2.12 22.82 -18.26
CA GLN A 511 -1.79 23.67 -19.42
C GLN A 511 -0.34 23.49 -19.88
N LEU A 512 0.59 23.32 -18.93
CA LEU A 512 2.00 23.09 -19.25
C LEU A 512 2.16 21.79 -20.05
N GLU A 513 1.58 20.72 -19.52
CA GLU A 513 1.64 19.38 -20.12
C GLU A 513 0.95 19.35 -21.49
N TRP A 514 -0.19 20.04 -21.63
CA TRP A 514 -0.87 20.18 -22.91
C TRP A 514 0.01 20.83 -23.98
N ASP A 515 0.65 21.95 -23.65
CA ASP A 515 1.48 22.70 -24.60
C ASP A 515 2.70 21.86 -25.04
N GLU A 516 3.33 21.16 -24.10
CA GLU A 516 4.46 20.25 -24.36
C GLU A 516 4.04 19.01 -25.18
N LEU A 517 2.86 18.44 -24.91
CA LEU A 517 2.29 17.33 -25.67
C LEU A 517 1.96 17.73 -27.12
N ILE A 518 1.33 18.89 -27.33
CA ILE A 518 1.04 19.39 -28.68
C ILE A 518 2.35 19.62 -29.45
N ALA A 519 3.34 20.26 -28.83
CA ALA A 519 4.64 20.49 -29.47
C ALA A 519 5.32 19.17 -29.86
N THR A 520 5.26 18.15 -29.00
CA THR A 520 5.82 16.83 -29.25
C THR A 520 5.10 16.10 -30.39
N LEU A 521 3.77 16.09 -30.37
CA LEU A 521 2.95 15.40 -31.37
C LEU A 521 3.03 16.08 -32.76
N ASP A 522 3.07 17.41 -32.80
CA ASP A 522 3.21 18.17 -34.05
C ASP A 522 4.66 18.15 -34.57
N GLY A 523 5.65 18.11 -33.67
CA GLY A 523 7.08 18.03 -34.00
C GLY A 523 7.53 16.65 -34.49
N GLY A 524 6.92 15.57 -33.98
CA GLY A 524 7.17 14.20 -34.45
C GLY A 524 6.82 14.00 -35.93
N ALA A 525 5.70 14.59 -36.38
CA ALA A 525 5.21 14.56 -37.77
C ALA A 525 6.17 15.18 -38.81
N ALA A 526 7.14 15.99 -38.37
CA ALA A 526 8.07 16.67 -39.27
C ALA A 526 9.32 15.85 -39.59
N ASN A 527 9.67 14.85 -38.76
CA ASN A 527 10.96 14.14 -38.85
C ASN A 527 10.90 12.79 -39.57
N ASP A 528 9.73 12.18 -39.71
CA ASP A 528 9.53 10.85 -40.29
C ASP A 528 8.70 10.84 -41.59
N GLY A 529 8.25 12.01 -42.08
CA GLY A 529 7.54 12.15 -43.36
C GLY A 529 6.16 11.47 -43.38
N GLY A 530 5.69 10.97 -42.23
CA GLY A 530 4.32 10.55 -42.00
C GLY A 530 3.55 11.70 -41.37
N ALA A 531 2.28 11.87 -41.72
CA ALA A 531 1.39 12.66 -40.88
C ALA A 531 1.42 12.04 -39.48
N GLY A 532 2.00 12.74 -38.48
CA GLY A 532 2.07 12.24 -37.11
C GLY A 532 0.72 11.68 -36.71
N THR A 533 0.66 10.37 -36.48
CA THR A 533 -0.62 9.73 -36.25
C THR A 533 -1.07 10.15 -34.86
N ARG A 534 -2.07 11.04 -34.80
CA ARG A 534 -2.89 11.28 -33.60
C ARG A 534 -3.80 10.08 -33.31
N ASP A 535 -3.28 8.87 -33.52
CA ASP A 535 -3.95 7.67 -33.06
C ASP A 535 -3.77 7.56 -31.54
N ARG A 536 -4.64 6.76 -30.92
CA ARG A 536 -4.75 6.72 -29.47
C ARG A 536 -3.51 6.12 -28.79
N GLU A 537 -2.78 5.26 -29.49
CA GLU A 537 -1.59 4.60 -28.94
C GLU A 537 -0.41 5.58 -28.89
N ALA A 538 -0.17 6.33 -29.96
CA ALA A 538 0.85 7.36 -30.01
C ALA A 538 0.59 8.48 -28.99
N ILE A 539 -0.67 8.93 -28.85
CA ILE A 539 -1.06 9.93 -27.83
C ILE A 539 -0.77 9.40 -26.42
N ARG A 540 -1.17 8.16 -26.12
CA ARG A 540 -0.91 7.56 -24.80
C ARG A 540 0.59 7.44 -24.51
N ALA A 541 1.38 7.04 -25.51
CA ALA A 541 2.83 6.96 -25.38
C ALA A 541 3.44 8.34 -25.07
N ALA A 542 3.00 9.40 -25.77
CA ALA A 542 3.44 10.77 -25.50
C ALA A 542 3.03 11.25 -24.10
N VAL A 543 1.81 10.94 -23.65
CA VAL A 543 1.37 11.25 -22.27
C VAL A 543 2.23 10.54 -21.23
N HIS A 544 2.53 9.26 -21.42
CA HIS A 544 3.41 8.52 -20.52
C HIS A 544 4.85 9.07 -20.52
N ASP A 545 5.38 9.42 -21.69
CA ASP A 545 6.70 10.04 -21.82
C ASP A 545 6.76 11.37 -21.06
N GLU A 546 5.78 12.24 -21.26
CA GLU A 546 5.67 13.55 -20.60
C GLU A 546 5.54 13.42 -19.08
N LEU A 547 4.73 12.48 -18.58
CA LEU A 547 4.67 12.19 -17.14
C LEU A 547 6.03 11.74 -16.58
N GLY A 548 6.78 10.95 -17.34
CA GLY A 548 8.15 10.56 -16.98
C GLY A 548 9.10 11.76 -16.92
N SER A 549 9.06 12.61 -17.94
CA SER A 549 9.80 13.88 -18.03
C SER A 549 9.50 14.79 -16.83
N ILE A 550 8.23 14.99 -16.48
CA ILE A 550 7.82 15.78 -15.29
C ILE A 550 8.38 15.18 -14.01
N CYS A 551 8.29 13.85 -13.84
CA CYS A 551 8.85 13.19 -12.66
C CYS A 551 10.37 13.37 -12.56
N GLU A 552 11.09 13.31 -13.67
CA GLU A 552 12.53 13.60 -13.74
C GLU A 552 12.84 15.06 -13.37
N ARG A 553 12.09 16.02 -13.93
CA ARG A 553 12.21 17.45 -13.61
C ARG A 553 11.95 17.73 -12.13
N ILE A 554 10.95 17.07 -11.55
CA ILE A 554 10.68 17.13 -10.10
C ILE A 554 11.89 16.62 -9.30
N LEU A 555 12.52 15.50 -9.69
CA LEU A 555 13.74 15.04 -9.01
C LEU A 555 14.86 16.07 -9.09
N GLY A 556 15.04 16.73 -10.24
CA GLY A 556 15.96 17.85 -10.41
C GLY A 556 15.66 19.04 -9.48
N ASN A 557 14.39 19.32 -9.21
CA ASN A 557 14.01 20.31 -8.21
C ASN A 557 14.44 19.88 -6.80
N THR A 558 14.24 18.61 -6.45
CA THR A 558 14.64 18.06 -5.14
C THR A 558 16.14 17.90 -4.93
N ALA A 559 16.95 17.93 -6.00
CA ALA A 559 18.40 17.86 -5.91
C ALA A 559 18.95 19.10 -5.16
N VAL A 560 19.68 18.87 -4.07
CA VAL A 560 20.32 19.95 -3.29
C VAL A 560 21.53 20.52 -4.02
N PHE A 561 22.34 19.64 -4.62
CA PHE A 561 23.39 20.03 -5.55
C PHE A 561 22.87 19.96 -6.97
N LYS A 562 22.86 21.10 -7.67
CA LYS A 562 22.34 21.24 -9.03
C LYS A 562 23.26 20.65 -10.10
N THR A 563 24.51 20.36 -9.74
CA THR A 563 25.49 19.71 -10.62
C THR A 563 26.21 18.58 -9.90
N LYS A 564 26.68 17.59 -10.68
CA LYS A 564 27.50 16.48 -10.14
C LYS A 564 28.86 16.95 -9.63
N ASP A 565 29.42 18.01 -10.21
CA ASP A 565 30.67 18.60 -9.73
C ASP A 565 30.54 19.22 -8.33
N GLN A 566 29.37 19.76 -7.95
CA GLN A 566 29.14 20.17 -6.55
C GLN A 566 29.16 18.96 -5.60
N THR A 567 28.60 17.82 -6.00
CA THR A 567 28.67 16.58 -5.20
C THR A 567 30.10 16.08 -5.09
N ARG A 568 30.88 16.13 -6.18
CA ARG A 568 32.32 15.84 -6.18
C ARG A 568 33.07 16.76 -5.21
N ALA A 569 32.86 18.07 -5.30
CA ALA A 569 33.52 19.04 -4.43
C ALA A 569 33.19 18.81 -2.95
N PHE A 570 31.95 18.46 -2.64
CA PHE A 570 31.56 18.05 -1.29
C PHE A 570 32.36 16.84 -0.79
N LEU A 571 32.44 15.76 -1.59
CA LEU A 571 33.20 14.55 -1.24
C LEU A 571 34.71 14.79 -1.13
N GLU A 572 35.29 15.58 -2.03
CA GLU A 572 36.70 16.00 -1.97
C GLU A 572 36.97 16.85 -0.73
N GLY A 573 36.01 17.68 -0.31
CA GLY A 573 36.06 18.42 0.96
C GLY A 573 36.12 17.51 2.19
N LEU A 574 35.59 16.29 2.08
CA LEU A 574 35.76 15.24 3.09
C LEU A 574 37.11 14.52 2.97
N GLY A 575 37.96 14.85 2.01
CA GLY A 575 39.23 14.19 1.76
C GLY A 575 39.11 12.88 0.98
N PHE A 576 37.99 12.65 0.27
CA PHE A 576 37.86 11.51 -0.62
C PHE A 576 38.60 11.78 -1.93
N VAL A 577 39.13 10.74 -2.57
CA VAL A 577 40.00 10.87 -3.74
C VAL A 577 39.34 10.20 -4.94
N ALA A 578 39.13 10.94 -6.03
CA ALA A 578 38.55 10.40 -7.27
C ALA A 578 39.43 9.27 -7.85
N ILE A 579 38.79 8.23 -8.42
CA ILE A 579 39.45 7.05 -9.01
C ILE A 579 39.03 6.79 -10.46
#